data_AF-A0A1B8UKZ4-F1
#
_entry.id   AF-A0A1B8UKZ4-F1
#
_cell.length_a   1.000
_cell.length_b   1.000
_cell.length_c   1.000
_cell.angle_alpha   90.00
_cell.angle_beta   90.00
_cell.angle_gamma   90.00
#
_symmetry.space_group_name_H-M   'P 1'
#
loop_
_entity.id
_entity.type
_entity.pdbx_description
1 polymer ?
#
loop_
_entity_poly.entity_id
_entity_poly.type
_entity_poly.pdbx_seq_one_letter_code
_entity_poly.pdbx_strand_id
1 'polypeptide(L)' 'MIIFHGNRYVGSDDQVQQIDKLLGEIQSSSNREEDSSGDSFSNTYPVGTKLYKIKGINEETAIAVEVKKNLYIKAARKEN' A
#
# COMPACT_ATOMS: atom_id res chain seq x y z
N MET A 1 2.45 -0.40 -8.39
CA MET A 1 3.26 0.51 -7.54
C MET A 1 2.34 1.27 -6.61
N ILE A 2 2.79 1.54 -5.38
CA ILE A 2 2.08 2.32 -4.36
C ILE A 2 3.01 3.46 -3.90
N ILE A 3 2.45 4.66 -3.73
CA ILE A 3 3.07 5.79 -3.04
C ILE A 3 2.30 5.99 -1.75
N PHE A 4 2.98 6.06 -0.62
CA PHE A 4 2.36 6.29 0.68
C PHE A 4 3.28 7.18 1.52
N HIS A 5 2.80 8.33 1.99
CA HIS A 5 3.61 9.31 2.74
C HIS A 5 4.95 9.65 2.05
N GLY A 6 4.93 9.80 0.71
CA GLY A 6 6.13 10.06 -0.09
C GLY A 6 7.08 8.87 -0.31
N ASN A 7 6.82 7.71 0.28
CA ASN A 7 7.60 6.49 0.08
C ASN A 7 7.03 5.62 -1.05
N ARG A 8 7.92 4.95 -1.79
CA ARG A 8 7.56 4.05 -2.91
C ARG A 8 7.55 2.60 -2.46
N TYR A 9 6.43 1.93 -2.65
CA TYR A 9 6.25 0.51 -2.34
C TYR A 9 5.86 -0.28 -3.58
N VAL A 10 6.35 -1.51 -3.66
CA VAL A 10 6.01 -2.46 -4.72
C VAL A 10 5.38 -3.67 -4.07
N GLY A 11 4.11 -3.92 -4.41
CA GLY A 11 3.40 -5.13 -4.05
C GLY A 11 4.08 -6.34 -4.70
N SER A 12 4.30 -7.37 -3.90
CA SER A 12 4.74 -8.69 -4.32
C SER A 12 3.55 -9.67 -4.27
N ASP A 13 3.72 -10.85 -4.85
CA ASP A 13 2.74 -11.95 -4.74
C ASP A 13 2.78 -12.68 -3.37
N ASP A 14 3.58 -12.17 -2.44
CA ASP A 14 3.77 -12.73 -1.10
C ASP A 14 2.58 -12.37 -0.20
N GLN A 15 1.84 -13.39 0.25
CA GLN A 15 0.68 -13.19 1.12
C GLN A 15 1.09 -12.99 2.57
N VAL A 16 0.48 -12.01 3.21
CA VAL A 16 0.71 -11.67 4.62
C VAL A 16 -0.54 -11.99 5.43
N GLN A 17 -0.37 -12.80 6.47
CA GLN A 17 -1.45 -13.08 7.42
C GLN A 17 -1.27 -12.32 8.74
N GLN A 18 -0.04 -11.85 9.01
CA GLN A 18 0.32 -11.17 10.25
C GLN A 18 0.08 -9.66 10.13
N ILE A 19 -1.19 -9.28 10.20
CA ILE A 19 -1.63 -7.89 10.18
C ILE A 19 -1.67 -7.34 11.60
N ASP A 20 -1.12 -6.14 11.80
CA ASP A 20 -1.02 -5.49 13.10
C ASP A 20 -2.09 -4.40 13.26
N LYS A 21 -1.98 -3.29 12.51
CA LYS A 21 -2.92 -2.16 12.56
C LYS A 21 -3.12 -1.51 11.19
N LEU A 22 -4.22 -0.80 11.00
CA LEU A 22 -4.46 0.03 9.81
C LEU A 22 -3.51 1.25 9.84
N LEU A 23 -2.82 1.48 8.73
CA LEU A 23 -1.95 2.66 8.52
C LEU A 23 -2.70 3.76 7.77
N GLY A 24 -3.50 3.39 6.77
CA GLY A 24 -4.24 4.33 5.95
C GLY A 24 -4.90 3.62 4.75
N GLU A 25 -5.30 4.39 3.75
CA GLU A 25 -5.90 3.88 2.53
C GLU A 25 -5.44 4.67 1.30
N ILE A 26 -5.53 4.05 0.12
CA ILE A 26 -5.26 4.71 -1.15
C ILE A 26 -6.37 5.73 -1.41
N GLN A 27 -5.99 7.01 -1.45
CA GLN A 27 -6.91 8.12 -1.67
C GLN A 27 -7.05 8.47 -3.15
N SER A 28 -6.03 8.18 -3.96
CA SER A 28 -6.05 8.44 -5.39
C SER A 28 -5.48 7.26 -6.19
N SER A 29 -6.11 6.97 -7.34
CA SER A 29 -5.60 6.01 -8.31
C SER A 29 -5.63 6.66 -9.68
N SER A 30 -4.48 6.82 -10.35
CA SER A 30 -4.46 7.48 -11.67
C SER A 30 -4.94 6.51 -12.73
N ASN A 31 -6.10 6.82 -13.29
CA ASN A 31 -6.35 6.64 -14.72
C ASN A 31 -6.43 8.00 -15.45
N ARG A 32 -6.25 9.11 -14.73
CA ARG A 32 -6.25 10.48 -15.27
C ARG A 32 -5.09 11.26 -14.68
N GLU A 33 -4.48 12.07 -15.52
CA GLU A 33 -3.25 12.83 -15.29
C GLU A 33 -3.46 14.15 -14.52
N GLU A 34 -4.68 14.41 -14.03
CA GLU A 34 -5.03 15.60 -13.25
C GLU A 34 -5.54 15.14 -11.88
N ASP A 35 -5.13 15.83 -10.81
CA ASP A 35 -5.44 15.58 -9.39
C ASP A 35 -4.62 14.50 -8.66
N SER A 36 -3.31 14.72 -8.55
CA SER A 36 -2.46 14.04 -7.59
C SER A 36 -2.23 14.92 -6.34
N SER A 37 -3.32 15.21 -5.62
CA SER A 37 -3.29 15.93 -4.32
C SER A 37 -3.41 14.99 -3.11
N GLY A 38 -3.31 13.67 -3.32
CA GLY A 38 -3.43 12.66 -2.26
C GLY A 38 -2.07 12.22 -1.71
N ASP A 39 -1.97 12.09 -0.38
CA ASP A 39 -0.78 11.57 0.31
C ASP A 39 -0.51 10.08 -0.01
N SER A 40 -1.54 9.37 -0.48
CA SER A 40 -1.52 7.94 -0.77
C SER A 40 -2.08 7.64 -2.16
N PHE A 41 -1.27 7.03 -3.01
CA PHE A 41 -1.57 6.80 -4.42
C PHE A 41 -1.21 5.38 -4.88
N SER A 42 -1.99 4.79 -5.79
CA SER A 42 -1.59 3.53 -6.44
C SER A 42 -1.91 3.47 -7.93
N ASN A 43 -1.01 2.84 -8.68
CA ASN A 43 -1.21 2.52 -10.10
C ASN A 43 -1.83 1.13 -10.31
N THR A 44 -1.87 0.30 -9.26
CA THR A 44 -2.28 -1.11 -9.36
C THR A 44 -3.55 -1.37 -8.57
N TYR A 45 -3.74 -0.66 -7.46
CA TYR A 45 -4.87 -0.86 -6.56
C TYR A 45 -5.85 0.32 -6.63
N PRO A 46 -7.17 0.07 -6.54
CA PRO A 46 -8.18 1.12 -6.59
C PRO A 46 -8.17 2.00 -5.34
N VAL A 47 -8.79 3.19 -5.44
CA VAL A 47 -9.10 4.05 -4.29
C VAL A 47 -9.91 3.27 -3.24
N GLY A 48 -9.63 3.53 -1.96
CA GLY A 48 -10.20 2.80 -0.82
C GLY A 48 -9.45 1.52 -0.46
N THR A 49 -8.39 1.17 -1.20
CA THR A 49 -7.51 0.04 -0.83
C THR A 49 -6.83 0.35 0.50
N LYS A 50 -7.04 -0.52 1.48
CA LYS A 50 -6.50 -0.33 2.83
C LYS A 50 -5.07 -0.83 2.95
N LEU A 51 -4.27 -0.06 3.66
CA LEU A 51 -2.87 -0.31 3.94
C LEU A 51 -2.69 -0.58 5.42
N TYR A 52 -1.95 -1.63 5.75
CA TYR A 52 -1.78 -2.11 7.10
C TYR A 52 -0.32 -2.30 7.46
N LYS A 53 -0.03 -2.21 8.75
CA LYS A 53 1.26 -2.57 9.32
C LYS A 53 1.36 -4.09 9.41
N ILE A 54 2.52 -4.62 9.04
CA ILE A 54 2.85 -6.04 9.19
C ILE A 54 3.47 -6.23 10.58
N LYS A 55 3.01 -7.24 11.32
CA LYS A 55 3.53 -7.54 12.66
C LYS A 55 5.02 -7.86 12.58
N GLY A 56 5.83 -7.17 13.38
CA GLY A 56 7.29 -7.37 13.41
C GLY A 56 8.07 -6.72 12.26
N ILE A 57 7.42 -5.96 11.36
CA ILE A 57 8.09 -5.20 10.30
C ILE A 57 7.73 -3.71 10.44
N ASN A 58 8.72 -2.83 10.23
CA ASN A 58 8.48 -1.38 10.20
C ASN A 58 7.75 -0.99 8.92
N GLU A 59 6.77 -0.08 9.02
CA GLU A 59 6.02 0.44 7.85
C GLU A 59 6.92 1.12 6.82
N GLU A 60 8.08 1.63 7.23
CA GLU A 60 9.09 2.17 6.32
C GLU A 60 9.80 1.08 5.51
N THR A 61 9.84 -0.16 5.99
CA THR A 61 10.47 -1.28 5.26
C THR A 61 9.45 -2.00 4.38
N ALA A 62 8.28 -2.34 4.94
CA ALA A 62 7.21 -2.98 4.19
C ALA A 62 5.85 -2.76 4.85
N ILE A 63 4.81 -2.75 4.03
CA ILE A 63 3.41 -2.63 4.43
C ILE A 63 2.58 -3.76 3.83
N ALA A 64 1.44 -4.06 4.43
CA ALA A 64 0.46 -4.99 3.89
C ALA A 64 -0.63 -4.22 3.14
N VAL A 65 -1.04 -4.76 1.99
CA VAL A 65 -2.06 -4.16 1.10
C VAL A 65 -3.24 -5.12 1.03
N GLU A 66 -4.44 -4.66 1.39
CA GLU A 66 -5.66 -5.46 1.28
C GLU A 66 -6.16 -5.50 -0.15
N VAL A 67 -5.90 -6.61 -0.85
CA VAL A 67 -6.30 -6.80 -2.25
C VAL A 67 -7.69 -7.41 -2.38
N LYS A 68 -8.14 -8.16 -1.37
CA LYS A 68 -9.50 -8.67 -1.23
C LYS A 68 -9.84 -8.79 0.26
N LYS A 69 -11.11 -9.04 0.57
CA LYS A 69 -11.57 -9.30 1.94
C LYS A 69 -10.73 -10.40 2.58
N ASN A 70 -10.03 -10.06 3.67
CA ASN A 70 -9.09 -10.95 4.39
C ASN A 70 -7.90 -11.46 3.56
N LEU A 71 -7.57 -10.80 2.45
CA LEU A 71 -6.45 -11.14 1.58
C LEU A 71 -5.48 -9.96 1.54
N TYR A 72 -4.32 -10.13 2.16
CA TYR A 72 -3.29 -9.12 2.22
C TYR A 72 -2.03 -9.61 1.52
N ILE A 73 -1.41 -8.72 0.75
CA ILE A 73 -0.11 -8.98 0.14
C ILE A 73 0.93 -8.02 0.68
N LYS A 74 2.19 -8.46 0.69
CA LYS A 74 3.32 -7.65 1.12
C LYS A 74 3.67 -6.66 0.03
N ALA A 75 3.82 -5.40 0.41
CA ALA A 75 4.44 -4.38 -0.42
C ALA A 75 5.74 -3.91 0.26
N ALA A 76 6.87 -4.24 -0.36
CA ALA A 76 8.18 -3.83 0.14
C ALA A 76 8.52 -2.43 -0.37
N ARG A 77 9.18 -1.61 0.46
CA ARG A 77 9.75 -0.33 0.01
C ARG A 77 10.78 -0.62 -1.08
N LYS A 78 10.67 0.10 -2.18
CA LYS A 78 11.68 0.07 -3.24
C LYS A 78 12.63 1.23 -3.01
N GLU A 79 13.81 0.90 -2.49
CA GLU A 79 14.94 1.82 -2.42
C GLU A 79 15.56 1.93 -3.82
N ASN A 80 15.93 3.16 -4.20
CA ASN A 80 16.58 3.47 -5.47
C ASN A 80 18.08 3.61 -5.24
#